data_AF-A0A1S9BR36-F1
#
_entry.id   AF-A0A1S9BR36-F1
#
_cell.length_a   1.000
_cell.length_b   1.000
_cell.length_c   1.000
_cell.angle_alpha   90.00
_cell.angle_beta   90.00
_cell.angle_gamma   90.00
#
_symmetry.space_group_name_H-M   'P 1'
#
loop_
_entity.id
_entity.type
_entity.pdbx_description
1 polymer ?
#
loop_
_entity_poly.entity_id
_entity_poly.type
_entity_poly.pdbx_seq_one_letter_code
_entity_poly.pdbx_strand_id
1 'polypeptide(L)' 'MNIMMAPYQVLAIPYRKKPVVQYCVLHRSDIDQYQFVSDGGEDDDALAKLTWDSNKTALYELNCRLVKA' A
#
# COMPACT_ATOMS: atom_id res chain seq x y z
N MET A 1 -16.43 3.20 -21.36
CA MET A 1 -15.12 2.91 -20.73
C MET A 1 -15.31 1.71 -19.84
N ASN A 2 -14.65 0.59 -20.15
CA ASN A 2 -14.67 -0.57 -19.27
C ASN A 2 -13.61 -0.31 -18.19
N ILE A 3 -14.03 -0.16 -16.93
CA ILE A 3 -13.10 -0.05 -15.82
C ILE A 3 -12.59 -1.47 -15.57
N MET A 4 -11.36 -1.76 -15.98
CA MET A 4 -10.72 -3.04 -15.64
C MET A 4 -10.39 -3.00 -14.15
N MET A 5 -11.11 -3.80 -13.37
CA MET A 5 -10.78 -4.01 -11.97
C MET A 5 -9.55 -4.91 -11.92
N ALA A 6 -8.57 -4.55 -11.07
CA ALA A 6 -7.48 -5.47 -10.77
C ALA A 6 -8.07 -6.78 -10.21
N PRO A 7 -7.63 -7.96 -10.66
CA PRO A 7 -8.10 -9.25 -10.16
C PRO A 7 -7.96 -9.44 -8.65
N TYR A 8 -7.08 -8.67 -7.99
CA TYR A 8 -6.94 -8.63 -6.54
C TYR A 8 -6.40 -7.26 -6.06
N GLN A 9 -6.59 -6.99 -4.78
CA GLN A 9 -6.13 -5.79 -4.10
C GLN A 9 -5.32 -6.15 -2.85
N VAL A 10 -4.15 -5.52 -2.70
CA VAL A 10 -3.30 -5.61 -1.51
C VAL A 10 -3.48 -4.33 -0.69
N LEU A 11 -3.58 -4.47 0.63
CA LEU A 11 -3.58 -3.36 1.58
C LEU A 11 -2.47 -3.59 2.62
N ALA A 12 -1.43 -2.76 2.58
CA ALA A 12 -0.35 -2.77 3.54
C ALA A 12 -0.61 -1.70 4.62
N ILE A 13 -0.72 -2.13 5.88
CA ILE A 13 -0.96 -1.25 7.04
C ILE A 13 0.35 -1.07 7.81
N PRO A 14 1.07 0.05 7.63
CA PRO A 14 2.33 0.25 8.31
C PRO A 14 2.10 0.60 9.78
N TYR A 15 2.92 0.03 10.65
CA TYR A 15 2.88 0.33 12.08
C TYR A 15 4.28 0.50 12.68
N ARG A 16 4.33 1.23 13.79
CA ARG A 16 5.50 1.37 14.66
C ARG A 16 5.07 1.06 16.08
N LYS A 17 5.85 0.26 16.81
CA LYS A 17 5.52 -0.12 18.20
C LYS A 17 6.48 0.56 19.18
N LYS A 18 6.03 1.60 19.92
CA LYS A 18 6.71 2.16 21.13
C LYS A 18 5.81 3.08 21.96
N PRO A 19 5.66 2.88 23.29
CA PRO A 19 5.21 1.65 23.95
C PRO A 19 3.81 1.20 23.48
N VAL A 20 3.07 2.09 22.83
CA VAL A 20 1.79 1.81 22.17
C VAL A 20 2.04 1.58 20.67
N VAL A 21 1.19 0.79 20.02
CA VAL A 21 1.21 0.62 18.56
C VAL A 21 0.65 1.89 17.90
N GLN A 22 1.42 2.45 16.98
CA GLN A 22 1.02 3.58 16.16
C GLN A 22 0.93 3.13 14.71
N TYR A 23 -0.10 3.56 13.99
CA TYR A 23 -0.30 3.26 12.58
C TYR A 23 0.04 4.49 11.73
N CYS A 24 0.65 4.25 10.57
CA CYS A 24 0.89 5.29 9.59
C CYS A 24 -0.32 5.39 8.66
N VAL A 25 -1.11 6.45 8.83
CA VAL A 25 -2.25 6.76 7.95
C VAL A 25 -1.81 7.88 7.00
N LEU A 26 -2.10 7.74 5.72
CA LEU A 26 -1.66 8.66 4.67
C LEU A 26 -2.84 9.53 4.23
N HIS A 27 -2.67 10.86 4.26
CA HIS A 27 -3.64 11.80 3.68
C HIS A 27 -3.41 11.89 2.17
N ARG A 28 -4.48 11.82 1.40
CA ARG A 28 -4.43 12.01 -0.05
C ARG A 28 -4.19 13.48 -0.38
N SER A 29 -3.33 13.74 -1.35
CA SER A 29 -3.02 15.11 -1.76
C SER A 29 -4.13 15.78 -2.58
N ASP A 30 -5.02 14.99 -3.17
CA ASP A 30 -6.03 15.42 -4.13
C ASP A 30 -7.46 15.49 -3.56
N ILE A 31 -7.69 14.88 -2.39
CA ILE A 31 -8.99 14.87 -1.72
C ILE A 31 -8.79 14.72 -0.21
N ASP A 32 -9.71 15.26 0.59
CA ASP A 32 -9.70 15.10 2.04
C ASP A 32 -10.10 13.69 2.48
N GLN A 33 -9.22 12.73 2.18
CA GLN A 33 -9.41 11.32 2.47
C GLN A 33 -8.09 10.71 2.97
N TYR A 34 -8.23 9.82 3.94
CA TYR A 34 -7.12 9.08 4.52
C TYR A 34 -7.14 7.62 4.05
N GLN A 35 -5.97 7.06 3.80
CA GLN A 35 -5.80 5.69 3.34
C GLN A 35 -4.49 5.06 3.84
N PHE A 36 -4.38 3.74 3.71
CA PHE A 36 -3.11 3.02 3.83
C PHE A 36 -2.48 2.83 2.45
N VAL A 37 -1.32 2.16 2.41
CA VAL A 37 -0.66 1.81 1.15
C VAL A 37 -1.43 0.67 0.50
N SER A 38 -1.78 0.82 -0.77
CA SER A 38 -2.61 -0.13 -1.49
C SER A 38 -2.08 -0.35 -2.90
N ASP A 39 -1.96 -1.60 -3.32
CA ASP A 39 -1.47 -2.00 -4.63
C ASP A 39 -2.49 -2.96 -5.27
N GLY A 40 -2.76 -2.79 -6.57
CA GLY A 40 -3.64 -3.67 -7.34
C GLY A 40 -2.78 -4.37 -8.38
N GLY A 41 -2.89 -5.68 -8.51
CA GLY A 41 -2.10 -6.41 -9.52
C GLY A 41 -2.99 -7.12 -10.52
N GLU A 42 -2.41 -7.40 -11.69
CA GLU A 42 -3.13 -7.83 -12.89
C GLU A 42 -2.76 -9.25 -13.35
N ASP A 43 -1.82 -9.90 -12.67
CA ASP A 43 -1.20 -11.15 -13.11
C ASP A 43 -1.79 -12.36 -12.38
N ASP A 44 -2.01 -13.48 -13.08
CA ASP A 44 -2.63 -14.68 -12.47
C ASP A 44 -1.67 -15.39 -11.47
N ASP A 45 -0.35 -15.15 -11.58
CA ASP A 45 0.69 -15.59 -10.63
C ASP A 45 0.85 -14.66 -9.41
N ALA A 46 -0.04 -13.69 -9.31
CA ALA A 46 -0.10 -12.70 -8.25
C ALA A 46 0.06 -13.22 -6.86
N LEU A 47 -0.58 -14.35 -6.49
CA LEU A 47 -0.54 -14.85 -5.11
C LEU A 47 0.89 -15.18 -4.66
N ALA A 48 1.72 -15.71 -5.57
CA ALA A 48 3.12 -16.00 -5.29
C ALA A 48 3.97 -14.72 -5.23
N LYS A 49 3.66 -13.72 -6.07
CA LYS A 49 4.35 -12.42 -6.11
C LYS A 49 3.90 -11.45 -5.01
N LEU A 50 2.67 -11.59 -4.51
CA LEU A 50 2.02 -10.79 -3.45
C LEU A 50 2.89 -10.73 -2.20
N THR A 51 3.52 -11.87 -1.88
CA THR A 51 4.33 -12.00 -0.67
C THR A 51 5.67 -11.28 -0.78
N TRP A 52 6.26 -11.20 -1.99
CA TRP A 52 7.66 -10.78 -2.16
C TRP A 52 7.84 -9.49 -2.96
N ASP A 53 7.02 -9.23 -3.97
CA ASP A 53 7.16 -8.09 -4.87
C ASP A 53 6.20 -6.95 -4.51
N SER A 54 4.89 -7.22 -4.40
CA SER A 54 3.92 -6.21 -3.93
C SER A 54 4.25 -5.68 -2.53
N ASN A 55 4.71 -6.55 -1.63
CA ASN A 55 5.18 -6.11 -0.30
C ASN A 55 6.40 -5.18 -0.38
N LYS A 56 7.33 -5.41 -1.31
CA LYS A 56 8.45 -4.49 -1.55
C LYS A 56 8.00 -3.19 -2.17
N THR A 57 7.08 -3.23 -3.14
CA THR A 57 6.52 -2.02 -3.76
C THR A 57 5.81 -1.18 -2.71
N ALA A 58 4.95 -1.78 -1.88
CA ALA A 58 4.29 -1.09 -0.78
C ALA A 58 5.28 -0.52 0.24
N LEU A 59 6.33 -1.26 0.61
CA LEU A 59 7.40 -0.78 1.50
C LEU A 59 8.24 0.33 0.85
N TYR A 60 8.52 0.25 -0.45
CA TYR A 60 9.24 1.27 -1.21
C TYR A 60 8.43 2.55 -1.29
N GLU A 61 7.14 2.47 -1.62
CA GLU A 61 6.22 3.61 -1.62
C GLU A 61 6.14 4.26 -0.24
N LEU A 62 6.00 3.45 0.81
CA LEU A 62 6.04 3.92 2.19
C LEU A 62 7.35 4.67 2.47
N ASN A 63 8.50 4.06 2.13
CA ASN A 63 9.80 4.69 2.33
C ASN A 63 9.94 5.99 1.55
N CYS A 64 9.53 6.04 0.28
CA CYS A 64 9.55 7.27 -0.51
C CYS A 64 8.69 8.38 0.10
N ARG A 65 7.58 8.04 0.75
CA ARG A 65 6.75 9.02 1.47
C ARG A 65 7.37 9.46 2.79
N LEU A 66 7.96 8.53 3.55
CA LEU A 66 8.61 8.82 4.83
C LEU A 66 9.91 9.61 4.68
N VAL A 67 10.69 9.38 3.63
CA VAL A 67 11.96 10.10 3.36
C VAL A 67 11.71 11.52 2.83
N LYS A 68 10.53 11.79 2.29
CA LYS A 68 10.12 13.11 1.81
C LYS A 68 9.36 13.94 2.87
N ALA A 69 9.11 13.36 4.06
CA ALA A 69 8.35 13.98 5.15
C ALA A 69 9.25 14.74 6.13
#